data_AF-A0A7X7G7B3-F1
#
_entry.id   AF-A0A7X7G7B3-F1
#
_cell.length_a   1.000
_cell.length_b   1.000
_cell.length_c   1.000
_cell.angle_alpha   90.00
_cell.angle_beta   90.00
_cell.angle_gamma   90.00
#
_symmetry.space_group_name_H-M   'P 1'
#
loop_
_entity.id
_entity.type
_entity.pdbx_description
1 polymer ?
#
loop_
_entity_poly.entity_id
_entity_poly.type
_entity_poly.pdbx_seq_one_letter_code
_entity_poly.pdbx_strand_id
1 'polypeptide(L)'
;MSLVLLHDDARPGWVVLQDVTDDGAPLARVSVPAERLPDAVRERERGRPRWVWDDTARRYPPLLAAGVRVERAHDLRLCHAMLRGSARCAGSEIQQLPPGPWDAPRAAEEPGPAREATLFDVEPGEDARGEGPASAATDAGDELRRQLAAVAGSDAPGRLRLLLAAESTGALIAAEMQHDGLPWSATEHDRILTEILGPRPAP
;
A
#
# COMPACT_ATOMS: atom_id res chain seq x y z
N MET A 1 12.24 10.45 13.85
CA MET A 1 10.97 9.70 13.99
C MET A 1 11.31 8.22 13.81
N SER A 2 10.72 7.27 14.55
CA SER A 2 11.11 5.85 14.33
C SER A 2 10.46 5.32 13.06
N LEU A 3 11.26 4.94 12.07
CA LEU A 3 10.82 4.25 10.86
C LEU A 3 11.16 2.77 10.99
N VAL A 4 10.19 1.90 10.66
CA VAL A 4 10.40 0.45 10.66
C VAL A 4 10.01 -0.08 9.28
N LEU A 5 11.00 -0.49 8.50
CA LEU A 5 10.81 -1.08 7.19
C LEU A 5 10.48 -2.57 7.33
N LEU A 6 9.32 -2.97 6.83
CA LEU A 6 8.88 -4.35 6.67
C LEU A 6 9.07 -4.77 5.22
N HIS A 7 9.90 -5.80 5.00
CA HIS A 7 10.09 -6.39 3.67
C HIS A 7 10.26 -7.91 3.75
N ASP A 8 10.16 -8.59 2.61
CA ASP A 8 10.35 -10.05 2.57
C ASP A 8 11.82 -10.41 2.82
N ASP A 9 12.06 -11.51 3.52
CA ASP A 9 13.39 -12.12 3.66
C ASP A 9 13.65 -13.01 2.43
N ALA A 10 14.92 -13.28 2.13
CA ALA A 10 15.28 -14.22 1.07
C ALA A 10 14.83 -15.66 1.40
N ARG A 11 14.62 -15.97 2.68
CA ARG A 11 14.08 -17.24 3.14
C ARG A 11 12.54 -17.25 2.99
N PRO A 12 11.96 -18.25 2.31
CA PRO A 12 10.51 -18.38 2.20
C PRO A 12 9.84 -18.45 3.58
N GLY A 13 8.73 -17.74 3.75
CA GLY A 13 7.99 -17.70 5.02
C GLY A 13 8.64 -16.81 6.10
N TRP A 14 9.62 -15.98 5.75
CA TRP A 14 10.24 -15.03 6.67
C TRP A 14 10.11 -13.61 6.15
N VAL A 15 10.02 -12.68 7.08
CA VAL A 15 10.01 -11.24 6.83
C VAL A 15 11.09 -10.57 7.68
N VAL A 16 11.51 -9.39 7.26
CA VAL A 16 12.50 -8.58 7.96
C VAL A 16 11.83 -7.32 8.49
N LEU A 17 12.11 -7.03 9.76
CA LEU A 17 11.85 -5.75 10.40
C LEU A 17 13.19 -5.01 10.53
N GLN A 18 13.34 -3.94 9.76
CA GLN A 18 14.55 -3.13 9.70
C GLN A 18 14.23 -1.75 10.27
N ASP A 19 14.83 -1.41 11.42
CA ASP A 19 14.82 -0.04 11.90
C ASP A 19 15.65 0.81 10.93
N VAL A 20 15.14 1.98 10.56
CA VAL A 20 15.82 2.91 9.66
C VAL A 20 15.77 4.33 10.21
N THR A 21 16.79 5.12 9.90
CA THR A 21 16.87 6.54 10.25
C THR A 21 15.87 7.38 9.44
N ASP A 22 15.73 8.66 9.80
CA ASP A 22 14.85 9.60 9.08
C ASP A 22 15.28 9.87 7.62
N ASP A 23 16.53 9.53 7.24
CA ASP A 23 17.06 9.55 5.88
C ASP A 23 17.11 8.16 5.21
N GLY A 24 16.58 7.12 5.87
CA GLY A 24 16.45 5.77 5.32
C GLY A 24 17.70 4.91 5.42
N ALA A 25 18.68 5.29 6.25
CA ALA A 25 19.86 4.46 6.52
C ALA A 25 19.49 3.30 7.47
N PRO A 26 19.97 2.07 7.21
CA PRO A 26 19.64 0.92 8.02
C PRO A 26 20.29 0.99 9.41
N LEU A 27 19.51 0.66 10.44
CA LEU A 27 19.93 0.46 11.83
C LEU A 27 19.80 -1.04 12.20
N ALA A 28 19.04 -1.36 13.25
CA ALA A 28 18.86 -2.72 13.73
C ALA A 28 17.97 -3.54 12.78
N ARG A 29 18.33 -4.80 12.59
CA ARG A 29 17.63 -5.77 11.73
C ARG A 29 17.17 -6.96 12.55
N VAL A 30 15.91 -7.36 12.37
CA VAL A 30 15.37 -8.61 12.95
C VAL A 30 14.60 -9.36 11.88
N SER A 31 14.94 -10.62 11.66
CA SER A 31 14.11 -11.52 10.84
C SER A 31 13.09 -12.23 11.71
N VAL A 32 11.84 -12.26 11.26
CA VAL A 32 10.69 -12.82 11.97
C VAL A 32 10.01 -13.83 11.04
N PRO A 33 9.59 -15.01 11.53
CA PRO A 33 8.71 -15.88 10.76
C PRO A 33 7.43 -15.13 10.40
N ALA A 34 6.93 -15.28 9.17
CA ALA A 34 5.79 -14.52 8.68
C ALA A 34 4.53 -14.76 9.54
N GLU A 35 4.35 -15.98 10.07
CA GLU A 35 3.26 -16.33 10.97
C GLU A 35 3.35 -15.65 12.35
N ARG A 36 4.53 -15.16 12.74
CA ARG A 36 4.78 -14.41 13.99
C ARG A 36 4.80 -12.90 13.76
N LEU A 37 4.64 -12.44 12.51
CA LEU A 37 4.64 -11.01 12.18
C LEU A 37 3.56 -10.22 12.96
N PRO A 38 2.29 -10.68 13.10
CA PRO A 38 1.28 -9.92 13.84
C PRO A 38 1.69 -9.61 15.28
N ASP A 39 2.33 -10.55 15.97
CA ASP A 39 2.80 -10.35 17.34
C ASP A 39 3.95 -9.35 17.41
N ALA A 40 4.90 -9.44 16.48
CA ALA A 40 6.02 -8.51 16.40
C ALA A 40 5.55 -7.08 16.06
N VAL A 41 4.56 -6.93 15.17
CA VAL A 41 3.93 -5.63 14.86
C VAL A 41 3.23 -5.09 16.10
N ARG A 42 2.40 -5.89 16.78
CA ARG A 42 1.67 -5.49 18.00
C ARG A 42 2.62 -5.02 19.10
N GLU A 43 3.78 -5.65 19.24
CA GLU A 43 4.78 -5.23 20.22
C GLU A 43 5.41 -3.88 19.86
N ARG A 44 5.87 -3.73 18.62
CA ARG A 44 6.51 -2.51 18.14
C ARG A 44 5.54 -1.33 18.07
N GLU A 45 4.27 -1.58 17.80
CA GLU A 45 3.23 -0.54 17.72
C GLU A 45 3.07 0.26 19.02
N ARG A 46 3.49 -0.29 20.17
CA ARG A 46 3.53 0.46 21.44
C ARG A 46 4.45 1.67 21.39
N GLY A 47 5.51 1.61 20.58
CA GLY A 47 6.41 2.74 20.30
C GLY A 47 5.87 3.68 19.22
N ARG A 48 4.67 3.39 18.68
CA ARG A 48 4.01 4.11 17.58
C ARG A 48 4.97 4.44 16.44
N PRO A 49 5.70 3.48 15.86
CA PRO A 49 6.58 3.74 14.73
C PRO A 49 5.76 4.23 13.53
N ARG A 50 6.45 4.72 12.49
CA ARG A 50 5.85 4.73 11.15
C ARG A 50 6.34 3.48 10.44
N TRP A 51 5.42 2.61 10.11
CA TRP A 51 5.68 1.43 9.30
C TRP A 51 5.99 1.85 7.88
N VAL A 52 7.02 1.27 7.28
CA VAL A 52 7.33 1.44 5.87
C VAL A 52 7.21 0.07 5.22
N TRP A 53 6.48 -0.04 4.12
CA TRP A 53 6.32 -1.30 3.41
C TRP A 53 6.04 -1.07 1.93
N ASP A 54 6.15 -2.14 1.15
CA ASP A 54 5.96 -2.16 -0.29
C ASP A 54 4.55 -1.73 -0.73
N ASP A 55 3.52 -2.36 -0.16
CA ASP A 55 2.12 -2.10 -0.52
C ASP A 55 1.20 -2.41 0.67
N THR A 56 0.43 -1.41 1.12
CA THR A 56 -0.54 -1.52 2.21
C THR A 56 -1.60 -2.55 1.91
N ALA A 57 -2.06 -2.65 0.65
CA ALA A 57 -3.07 -3.63 0.26
C ALA A 57 -2.56 -5.07 0.41
N ARG A 58 -1.26 -5.30 0.25
CA ARG A 58 -0.65 -6.61 0.47
C ARG A 58 -0.38 -6.88 1.95
N ARG A 59 0.15 -5.90 2.68
CA ARG A 59 0.73 -6.11 4.01
C ARG A 59 -0.27 -5.97 5.15
N TYR A 60 -1.24 -5.08 5.02
CA TYR A 60 -2.12 -4.73 6.14
C TYR A 60 -3.30 -5.70 6.34
N PRO A 61 -3.94 -6.27 5.30
CA PRO A 61 -5.08 -7.18 5.53
C PRO A 61 -4.77 -8.40 6.40
N PRO A 62 -3.62 -9.11 6.25
CA PRO A 62 -3.28 -10.20 7.15
C PRO A 62 -3.08 -9.76 8.62
N LEU A 63 -2.62 -8.52 8.85
CA LEU A 63 -2.50 -7.94 10.19
C LEU A 63 -3.87 -7.66 10.78
N LEU A 64 -4.77 -7.06 10.00
CA LEU A 64 -6.16 -6.80 10.40
C LEU A 64 -6.90 -8.11 10.75
N ALA A 65 -6.75 -9.15 9.93
CA ALA A 65 -7.31 -10.48 10.19
C ALA A 65 -6.80 -11.10 11.51
N ALA A 66 -5.59 -10.73 11.94
CA ALA A 66 -5.01 -11.11 13.23
C ALA A 66 -5.32 -10.11 14.37
N GLY A 67 -6.22 -9.15 14.15
CA GLY A 67 -6.63 -8.14 15.12
C GLY A 67 -5.55 -7.10 15.43
N VAL A 68 -4.62 -6.85 14.50
CA VAL A 68 -3.55 -5.86 14.63
C VAL A 68 -3.84 -4.66 13.75
N ARG A 69 -3.94 -3.48 14.37
CA ARG A 69 -4.02 -2.19 13.69
C ARG A 69 -2.72 -1.42 13.87
N VAL A 70 -2.36 -0.62 12.88
CA VAL A 70 -1.21 0.30 12.95
C VAL A 70 -1.69 1.74 12.82
N GLU A 71 -1.05 2.66 13.53
CA GLU A 71 -1.44 4.07 13.54
C GLU A 71 -0.89 4.81 12.31
N ARG A 72 0.31 4.45 11.85
CA ARG A 72 1.04 5.23 10.84
C ARG A 72 1.81 4.32 9.89
N ALA A 73 1.61 4.54 8.59
CA ALA A 73 2.35 3.87 7.53
C ALA A 73 2.99 4.86 6.54
N HIS A 74 3.90 4.35 5.73
CA HIS A 74 4.48 4.93 4.53
C HIS A 74 4.42 3.85 3.45
N ASP A 75 3.45 3.97 2.56
CA ASP A 75 3.26 3.04 1.46
C ASP A 75 4.20 3.40 0.31
N LEU A 76 5.21 2.56 0.06
CA LEU A 76 6.23 2.87 -0.94
C LEU A 76 5.63 2.94 -2.34
N ARG A 77 4.71 2.04 -2.71
CA ARG A 77 4.11 2.04 -4.05
C ARG A 77 3.26 3.29 -4.30
N LEU A 78 2.39 3.64 -3.37
CA LEU A 78 1.53 4.83 -3.50
C LEU A 78 2.37 6.11 -3.47
N CYS A 79 3.34 6.19 -2.56
CA CYS A 79 4.22 7.36 -2.47
C CYS A 79 5.10 7.51 -3.71
N HIS A 80 5.55 6.39 -4.31
CA HIS A 80 6.27 6.40 -5.58
C HIS A 80 5.45 7.04 -6.69
N ALA A 81 4.20 6.59 -6.88
CA ALA A 81 3.31 7.13 -7.91
C ALA A 81 3.11 8.65 -7.75
N MET A 82 2.89 9.11 -6.51
CA MET A 82 2.72 10.53 -6.21
C MET A 82 3.98 11.36 -6.49
N LEU A 83 5.15 10.87 -6.09
CA LEU A 83 6.42 11.58 -6.28
C LEU A 83 6.84 11.61 -7.74
N ARG A 84 6.70 10.50 -8.47
CA ARG A 84 7.05 10.39 -9.88
C ARG A 84 6.21 11.31 -10.77
N GLY A 85 4.92 11.47 -10.45
CA GLY A 85 4.03 12.39 -11.14
C GLY A 85 4.12 13.86 -10.70
N SER A 86 4.89 14.18 -9.67
CA SER A 86 4.92 15.53 -9.09
C SER A 86 5.92 16.44 -9.80
N ALA A 87 5.43 17.59 -10.32
CA ALA A 87 6.30 18.65 -10.83
C ALA A 87 7.26 19.22 -9.75
N ARG A 88 6.96 19.02 -8.46
CA ARG A 88 7.81 19.46 -7.34
C ARG A 88 9.03 18.57 -7.12
N CYS A 89 9.01 17.37 -7.70
CA CYS A 89 10.13 16.43 -7.68
C CYS A 89 10.86 16.41 -9.04
N ALA A 90 10.74 17.49 -9.82
CA ALA A 90 11.38 17.60 -11.12
C ALA A 90 12.89 17.40 -11.01
N GLY A 91 13.43 16.45 -11.78
CA GLY A 91 14.86 16.12 -11.75
C GLY A 91 15.33 15.27 -10.57
N SER A 92 14.41 14.78 -9.71
CA SER A 92 14.74 13.76 -8.72
C SER A 92 15.04 12.41 -9.39
N GLU A 93 15.81 11.56 -8.72
CA GLU A 93 16.13 10.21 -9.20
C GLU A 93 14.86 9.40 -9.52
N ILE A 94 13.82 9.49 -8.67
CA ILE A 94 12.53 8.81 -8.88
C ILE A 94 11.89 9.18 -10.21
N GLN A 95 11.99 10.43 -10.65
CA GLN A 95 11.41 10.85 -11.92
C GLN A 95 12.30 10.49 -13.12
N GLN A 96 13.61 10.44 -12.92
CA GLN A 96 14.59 10.17 -13.99
C GLN A 96 14.75 8.67 -14.28
N LEU A 97 14.46 7.80 -13.32
CA LEU A 97 14.54 6.35 -13.52
C LEU A 97 13.57 5.88 -14.61
N PRO A 98 13.97 4.93 -15.47
CA PRO A 98 13.04 4.28 -16.39
C PRO A 98 11.91 3.60 -15.61
N PRO A 99 10.72 3.40 -16.23
CA PRO A 99 9.63 2.69 -15.59
C PRO A 99 10.09 1.34 -15.01
N GLY A 100 9.72 1.06 -13.77
CA GLY A 100 10.18 -0.11 -13.02
C GLY A 100 9.06 -0.83 -12.26
N PRO A 101 9.42 -1.74 -11.34
CA PRO A 101 8.43 -2.54 -10.58
C PRO A 101 7.44 -1.72 -9.74
N TRP A 102 7.81 -0.50 -9.35
CA TRP A 102 6.93 0.44 -8.63
C TRP A 102 5.91 1.14 -9.53
N ASP A 103 6.17 1.22 -10.84
CA ASP A 103 5.26 1.76 -11.86
C ASP A 103 4.27 0.72 -12.38
N ALA A 104 4.59 -0.57 -12.21
CA ALA A 104 3.72 -1.64 -12.67
C ALA A 104 2.37 -1.56 -11.95
N PRO A 105 1.25 -1.79 -12.67
CA PRO A 105 -0.06 -1.91 -12.04
C PRO A 105 0.01 -3.00 -10.97
N ARG A 106 -0.70 -2.78 -9.86
CA ARG A 106 -0.83 -3.79 -8.82
C ARG A 106 -1.33 -5.08 -9.49
N ALA A 107 -0.61 -6.19 -9.31
CA ALA A 107 -1.16 -7.49 -9.68
C ALA A 107 -2.51 -7.58 -8.96
N ALA A 108 -3.61 -7.65 -9.72
CA ALA A 108 -4.92 -7.74 -9.12
C ALA A 108 -4.89 -8.96 -8.19
N GLU A 109 -5.22 -8.75 -6.91
CA GLU A 109 -5.61 -9.88 -6.08
C GLU A 109 -6.77 -10.54 -6.81
N GLU A 110 -6.60 -11.80 -7.21
CA GLU A 110 -7.69 -12.55 -7.81
C GLU A 110 -8.89 -12.44 -6.85
N PRO A 111 -10.04 -11.92 -7.30
CA PRO A 111 -11.22 -11.91 -6.47
C PRO A 111 -11.50 -13.34 -6.03
N GLY A 112 -11.89 -13.52 -4.76
CA GLY A 112 -12.41 -14.80 -4.25
C GLY A 112 -13.52 -15.40 -5.14
N PRO A 113 -13.95 -16.65 -4.88
CA PRO A 113 -14.54 -17.52 -5.89
C PRO A 113 -15.71 -16.87 -6.64
N ALA A 114 -15.55 -16.89 -7.98
CA ALA A 114 -16.53 -16.60 -9.03
C ALA A 114 -17.33 -15.29 -8.85
N ARG A 115 -16.78 -14.19 -9.37
CA ARG A 115 -17.63 -13.13 -9.93
C ARG A 115 -18.47 -13.77 -11.04
N GLU A 116 -19.80 -13.66 -10.97
CA GLU A 116 -20.65 -13.89 -12.12
C GLU A 116 -20.22 -12.93 -13.23
N ALA A 117 -20.01 -13.46 -14.44
CA ALA A 117 -19.48 -12.70 -15.56
C ALA A 117 -20.31 -11.42 -15.79
N THR A 118 -19.68 -10.25 -15.67
CA THR A 118 -20.34 -8.97 -15.92
C THR A 118 -20.28 -8.61 -17.40
N LEU A 119 -21.16 -7.70 -17.85
CA LEU A 119 -21.31 -7.30 -19.26
C LEU A 119 -20.00 -6.81 -19.93
N PHE A 120 -18.97 -6.48 -19.15
CA PHE A 120 -17.66 -6.00 -19.62
C PHE A 120 -16.49 -6.91 -19.22
N ASP A 121 -16.76 -8.14 -18.78
CA ASP A 121 -15.67 -9.08 -18.51
C ASP A 121 -15.01 -9.49 -19.82
N VAL A 122 -13.77 -9.03 -20.00
CA VAL A 122 -12.90 -9.42 -21.10
C VAL A 122 -12.25 -10.75 -20.68
N GLU A 123 -12.49 -11.81 -21.44
CA GLU A 123 -11.79 -13.10 -21.28
C GLU A 123 -10.28 -12.84 -21.18
N PRO A 124 -9.62 -13.22 -20.07
CA PRO A 124 -8.18 -13.03 -19.96
C PRO A 124 -7.51 -13.87 -21.05
N GLY A 125 -6.80 -13.20 -21.96
CA GLY A 125 -6.02 -13.85 -23.01
C GLY A 125 -5.06 -14.87 -22.41
N GLU A 126 -4.78 -15.94 -23.16
CA GLU A 126 -4.02 -17.13 -22.75
C GLU A 126 -2.59 -16.84 -22.23
N ASP A 127 -2.13 -15.58 -22.30
CA ASP A 127 -0.88 -15.08 -21.73
C ASP A 127 -0.94 -14.83 -20.21
N ALA A 128 -2.12 -14.89 -19.59
CA ALA A 128 -2.32 -14.67 -18.14
C ALA A 128 -1.86 -15.84 -17.24
N ARG A 129 -1.35 -16.94 -17.81
CA ARG A 129 -0.69 -18.04 -17.07
C ARG A 129 0.83 -17.94 -17.06
N GLY A 130 1.37 -16.77 -17.37
CA GLY A 130 2.77 -16.49 -17.06
C GLY A 130 2.94 -16.49 -15.55
N GLU A 131 3.79 -17.38 -15.04
CA GLU A 131 4.38 -17.29 -13.71
C GLU A 131 4.68 -15.82 -13.42
N GLY A 132 3.83 -15.19 -12.59
CA GLY A 132 4.00 -13.77 -12.25
C GLY A 132 5.44 -13.60 -11.78
N PRO A 133 6.16 -12.57 -12.27
CA PRO A 133 7.60 -12.48 -12.03
C PRO A 133 7.82 -12.66 -10.54
N ALA A 134 8.47 -13.79 -10.20
CA ALA A 134 8.88 -14.09 -8.85
C ALA A 134 9.53 -12.81 -8.34
N SER A 135 8.86 -12.17 -7.37
CA SER A 135 9.19 -10.87 -6.78
C SER A 135 10.66 -10.56 -7.04
N ALA A 136 10.95 -9.83 -8.12
CA ALA A 136 12.28 -9.33 -8.35
C ALA A 136 12.44 -8.35 -7.20
N ALA A 137 13.05 -8.83 -6.10
CA ALA A 137 12.92 -8.26 -4.78
C ALA A 137 13.14 -6.77 -4.89
N THR A 138 12.04 -6.01 -4.90
CA THR A 138 12.15 -4.58 -5.11
C THR A 138 12.80 -4.08 -3.85
N ASP A 139 14.00 -3.52 -3.96
CA ASP A 139 14.74 -3.08 -2.79
C ASP A 139 13.97 -1.91 -2.16
N ALA A 140 13.15 -2.26 -1.18
CA ALA A 140 12.26 -1.35 -0.47
C ALA A 140 13.07 -0.32 0.33
N GLY A 141 14.30 -0.65 0.74
CA GLY A 141 15.22 0.28 1.39
C GLY A 141 15.73 1.33 0.40
N ASP A 142 16.17 0.89 -0.79
CA ASP A 142 16.58 1.80 -1.85
C ASP A 142 15.46 2.73 -2.30
N GLU A 143 14.25 2.18 -2.44
CA GLU A 143 13.08 2.98 -2.79
C GLU A 143 12.76 4.01 -1.71
N LEU A 144 12.75 3.63 -0.43
CA LEU A 144 12.56 4.57 0.67
C LEU A 144 13.59 5.70 0.60
N ARG A 145 14.88 5.39 0.40
CA ARG A 145 15.95 6.40 0.31
C ARG A 145 15.73 7.35 -0.86
N ARG A 146 15.36 6.83 -2.03
CA ARG A 146 15.01 7.66 -3.21
C ARG A 146 13.84 8.59 -2.92
N GLN A 147 12.81 8.11 -2.23
CA GLN A 147 11.63 8.92 -1.89
C GLN A 147 11.98 10.02 -0.89
N LEU A 148 12.73 9.68 0.15
CA LEU A 148 13.20 10.65 1.15
C LEU A 148 14.09 11.73 0.51
N ALA A 149 14.99 11.33 -0.40
CA ALA A 149 15.84 12.25 -1.15
C ALA A 149 15.03 13.16 -2.08
N ALA A 150 14.07 12.61 -2.84
CA ALA A 150 13.19 13.40 -3.71
C ALA A 150 12.38 14.45 -2.92
N VAL A 151 11.83 14.05 -1.77
CA VAL A 151 11.13 14.97 -0.87
C VAL A 151 12.07 16.04 -0.32
N ALA A 152 13.26 15.66 0.16
CA ALA A 152 14.24 16.59 0.72
C ALA A 152 14.75 17.61 -0.33
N GLY A 153 14.92 17.19 -1.58
CA GLY A 153 15.36 18.04 -2.69
C GLY A 153 14.24 18.86 -3.36
N SER A 154 12.98 18.69 -2.96
CA SER A 154 11.84 19.41 -3.56
C SER A 154 11.76 20.88 -3.12
N ASP A 155 11.01 21.67 -3.87
CA ASP A 155 10.71 23.07 -3.55
C ASP A 155 9.70 23.26 -2.40
N ALA A 156 9.02 22.18 -1.97
CA ALA A 156 8.03 22.22 -0.90
C ALA A 156 8.00 20.90 -0.08
N PRO A 157 9.08 20.58 0.64
CA PRO A 157 9.24 19.30 1.33
C PRO A 157 8.14 19.03 2.36
N GLY A 158 7.70 20.05 3.11
CA GLY A 158 6.63 19.92 4.10
C GLY A 158 5.28 19.54 3.48
N ARG A 159 4.95 20.13 2.31
CA ARG A 159 3.69 19.85 1.60
C ARG A 159 3.70 18.45 1.01
N LEU A 160 4.82 18.00 0.46
CA LEU A 160 4.95 16.62 -0.02
C LEU A 160 4.85 15.62 1.13
N ARG A 161 5.54 15.83 2.26
CA ARG A 161 5.42 14.93 3.43
C ARG A 161 3.98 14.81 3.91
N LEU A 162 3.22 15.91 3.95
CA LEU A 162 1.81 15.88 4.31
C LEU A 162 0.98 15.07 3.30
N LEU A 163 1.21 15.27 2.00
CA LEU A 163 0.52 14.54 0.93
C LEU A 163 0.80 13.03 1.00
N LEU A 164 2.06 12.63 1.16
CA LEU A 164 2.45 11.22 1.27
C LEU A 164 1.88 10.56 2.53
N ALA A 165 1.87 11.29 3.64
CA ALA A 165 1.25 10.81 4.87
C ALA A 165 -0.27 10.65 4.72
N ALA A 166 -0.93 11.60 4.05
CA ALA A 166 -2.37 11.51 3.77
C ALA A 166 -2.69 10.32 2.85
N GLU A 167 -1.92 10.12 1.79
CA GLU A 167 -2.07 8.98 0.87
C GLU A 167 -1.93 7.64 1.60
N SER A 168 -0.86 7.48 2.38
CA SER A 168 -0.63 6.25 3.15
C SER A 168 -1.71 6.03 4.22
N THR A 169 -2.22 7.09 4.83
CA THR A 169 -3.30 7.00 5.83
C THR A 169 -4.63 6.63 5.17
N GLY A 170 -4.92 7.19 3.99
CA GLY A 170 -6.07 6.82 3.18
C GLY A 170 -6.07 5.33 2.84
N ALA A 171 -4.91 4.77 2.50
CA ALA A 171 -4.75 3.34 2.24
C ALA A 171 -5.02 2.47 3.48
N LEU A 172 -4.53 2.87 4.66
CA LEU A 172 -4.85 2.18 5.93
C LEU A 172 -6.35 2.20 6.21
N ILE A 173 -6.99 3.36 6.10
CA ILE A 173 -8.42 3.53 6.33
C ILE A 173 -9.23 2.69 5.33
N ALA A 174 -8.85 2.69 4.06
CA ALA A 174 -9.53 1.89 3.04
C ALA A 174 -9.44 0.39 3.35
N ALA A 175 -8.27 -0.09 3.80
CA ALA A 175 -8.09 -1.49 4.21
C ALA A 175 -8.92 -1.83 5.47
N GLU A 176 -9.01 -0.93 6.44
CA GLU A 176 -9.87 -1.09 7.63
C GLU A 176 -11.35 -1.11 7.26
N MET A 177 -11.82 -0.21 6.41
CA MET A 177 -13.19 -0.21 5.89
C MET A 177 -13.51 -1.50 5.12
N GLN A 178 -12.55 -2.03 4.37
CA GLN A 178 -12.71 -3.30 3.66
C GLN A 178 -12.78 -4.49 4.63
N HIS A 179 -12.01 -4.45 5.72
CA HIS A 179 -11.98 -5.50 6.74
C HIS A 179 -13.23 -5.50 7.63
N ASP A 180 -13.59 -4.34 8.18
CA ASP A 180 -14.75 -4.17 9.05
C ASP A 180 -16.07 -4.23 8.25
N GLY A 181 -15.99 -3.93 6.96
CA GLY A 181 -17.14 -3.68 6.10
C GLY A 181 -17.74 -2.29 6.32
N LEU A 182 -18.52 -1.83 5.35
CA LEU A 182 -19.36 -0.65 5.52
C LEU A 182 -20.79 -1.08 5.85
N PRO A 183 -21.47 -0.42 6.82
CA PRO A 183 -22.88 -0.68 7.10
C PRO A 183 -23.72 -0.14 5.93
N TRP A 184 -23.81 -0.93 4.86
CA TRP A 184 -24.57 -0.62 3.67
C TRP A 184 -26.05 -0.95 3.89
N SER A 185 -26.92 0.03 3.68
CA SER A 185 -28.37 -0.16 3.65
C SER A 185 -28.88 0.10 2.24
N ALA A 186 -29.31 -0.96 1.55
CA ALA A 186 -29.91 -0.85 0.22
C ALA A 186 -31.14 0.07 0.25
N THR A 187 -31.92 0.04 1.33
CA THR A 187 -33.08 0.91 1.52
C THR A 187 -32.69 2.38 1.60
N GLU A 188 -31.65 2.71 2.37
CA GLU A 188 -31.20 4.11 2.49
C GLU A 188 -30.58 4.61 1.18
N HIS A 189 -29.85 3.74 0.48
CA HIS A 189 -29.32 4.04 -0.84
C HIS A 189 -30.43 4.32 -1.85
N ASP A 190 -31.47 3.47 -1.90
CA ASP A 190 -32.61 3.64 -2.80
C ASP A 190 -33.41 4.92 -2.46
N ARG A 191 -33.54 5.26 -1.17
CA ARG A 191 -34.14 6.51 -0.70
C ARG A 191 -33.37 7.73 -1.24
N ILE A 192 -32.04 7.75 -1.07
CA ILE A 192 -31.17 8.85 -1.55
C ILE A 192 -31.23 8.96 -3.07
N LEU A 193 -31.15 7.83 -3.79
CA LEU A 193 -31.25 7.83 -5.25
C LEU A 193 -32.61 8.36 -5.73
N THR A 194 -33.70 7.95 -5.08
CA THR A 194 -35.05 8.42 -5.41
C THR A 194 -35.21 9.92 -5.13
N GLU A 195 -34.60 10.43 -4.06
CA GLU A 195 -34.60 11.86 -3.73
C GLU A 195 -33.87 12.70 -4.78
N ILE A 196 -32.72 12.23 -5.26
CA ILE A 196 -31.88 12.97 -6.21
C ILE A 196 -32.37 12.83 -7.66
N LEU A 197 -32.79 11.62 -8.05
CA LEU A 197 -33.07 11.25 -9.44
C LEU A 197 -34.56 11.10 -9.75
N GLY A 198 -35.42 11.06 -8.74
CA GLY A 198 -36.83 10.68 -8.88
C GLY A 198 -37.06 9.16 -8.83
N PRO A 199 -38.31 8.71 -8.88
CA PRO A 199 -38.65 7.29 -8.79
C PRO A 199 -38.07 6.49 -9.96
N ARG A 200 -37.67 5.24 -9.68
CA ARG A 200 -37.18 4.33 -10.72
C ARG A 200 -38.25 4.14 -11.83
N PRO A 201 -37.88 4.23 -13.12
CA PRO A 201 -38.82 3.98 -14.22
C PRO A 201 -39.43 2.58 -14.13
N ALA A 202 -40.69 2.44 -14.53
CA ALA A 202 -41.31 1.12 -14.68
C ALA A 202 -40.62 0.36 -15.82
N PRO A 203 -40.47 -0.98 -15.70
CA PRO A 203 -39.92 -1.83 -16.76
C PRO A 203 -40.78 -1.80 -18.03
#